data_AF-A0A7C5EIF6-F1
#
_entry.id   AF-A0A7C5EIF6-F1
#
_cell.length_a   1.000
_cell.length_b   1.000
_cell.length_c   1.000
_cell.angle_alpha   90.00
_cell.angle_beta   90.00
_cell.angle_gamma   90.00
#
_symmetry.space_group_name_H-M   'P 1'
#
loop_
_entity.id
_entity.type
_entity.pdbx_description
1 polymer ?
#
loop_
_entity_poly.entity_id
_entity_poly.type
_entity_poly.pdbx_seq_one_letter_code
_entity_poly.pdbx_strand_id
1 'polypeptide(L)'
;MDMKTGRRRLSEAARARIIEMARAGKSLEEIASSVKVSVPTICKVKKEAGLARRAQNLSYEQIREKYLAAVKEVEYWKRKLAEAIQLQEKKIAADRHELGL
;
A
#
# COMPACT_ATOMS: atom_id res chain seq x y z
N MET A 1 -14.45 2.75 -46.78
CA MET A 1 -13.31 2.61 -45.84
C MET A 1 -13.75 1.68 -44.71
N ASP A 2 -13.60 0.37 -44.90
CA ASP A 2 -13.92 -0.62 -43.86
C ASP A 2 -12.91 -0.52 -42.72
N MET A 3 -13.32 0.07 -41.60
CA MET A 3 -12.57 -0.02 -40.34
C MET A 3 -12.61 -1.46 -39.86
N LYS A 4 -11.57 -2.24 -40.20
CA LYS A 4 -11.25 -3.51 -39.53
C LYS A 4 -11.02 -3.21 -38.05
N THR A 5 -12.07 -3.37 -37.25
CA THR A 5 -12.00 -3.40 -35.78
C THR A 5 -11.38 -4.72 -35.33
N GLY A 6 -10.12 -4.93 -35.71
CA GLY A 6 -9.29 -6.01 -35.17
C GLY A 6 -9.05 -5.68 -33.70
N ARG A 7 -9.84 -6.28 -32.79
CA ARG A 7 -9.57 -6.21 -31.34
C ARG A 7 -8.14 -6.70 -31.14
N ARG A 8 -7.18 -5.79 -30.88
CA ARG A 8 -5.82 -6.18 -30.52
C ARG A 8 -5.91 -7.11 -29.32
N ARG A 9 -5.52 -8.37 -29.52
CA ARG A 9 -5.49 -9.36 -28.45
C ARG A 9 -4.38 -8.96 -27.49
N LEU A 10 -4.73 -8.78 -26.21
CA LEU A 10 -3.74 -8.50 -25.17
C LEU A 10 -2.73 -9.65 -25.11
N SER A 11 -1.43 -9.32 -25.06
CA SER A 11 -0.37 -10.33 -24.96
C SER A 11 -0.50 -11.13 -23.66
N GLU A 12 -0.02 -12.37 -23.68
CA GLU A 12 -0.04 -13.23 -22.49
C GLU A 12 0.77 -12.62 -21.34
N ALA A 13 1.92 -12.01 -21.64
CA ALA A 13 2.73 -11.29 -20.65
C ALA A 13 1.95 -10.15 -19.98
N ALA A 14 1.20 -9.36 -20.74
CA ALA A 14 0.38 -8.29 -20.18
C ALA A 14 -0.80 -8.84 -19.35
N ARG A 15 -1.41 -9.96 -19.78
CA ARG A 15 -2.44 -10.66 -18.99
C ARG A 15 -1.88 -11.16 -17.66
N ALA A 16 -0.72 -11.80 -17.67
CA ALA A 16 -0.05 -12.32 -16.47
C ALA A 16 0.26 -11.19 -15.48
N ARG A 17 0.80 -10.06 -15.96
CA ARG A 17 1.13 -8.91 -15.13
C ARG A 17 -0.10 -8.24 -14.51
N ILE A 18 -1.22 -8.17 -15.24
CA ILE A 18 -2.51 -7.71 -14.69
C ILE A 18 -2.98 -8.63 -13.55
N ILE A 19 -2.89 -9.95 -13.74
CA ILE A 19 -3.31 -10.95 -12.75
C ILE A 19 -2.44 -10.88 -11.49
N GLU A 20 -1.12 -10.77 -11.66
CA GLU A 20 -0.16 -10.64 -10.56
C GLU A 20 -0.43 -9.39 -9.71
N MET A 21 -0.54 -8.21 -10.35
CA MET A 21 -0.83 -6.97 -9.64
C MET A 21 -2.22 -6.99 -8.97
N ALA A 22 -3.21 -7.62 -9.62
CA ALA A 22 -4.53 -7.78 -9.04
C ALA A 22 -4.53 -8.69 -7.81
N ARG A 23 -3.71 -9.76 -7.80
CA ARG A 23 -3.51 -10.63 -6.62
C ARG A 23 -2.76 -9.91 -5.50
N ALA A 24 -1.82 -9.03 -5.84
CA ALA A 24 -1.12 -8.16 -4.89
C ALA A 24 -2.01 -7.04 -4.30
N GLY A 25 -3.28 -6.95 -4.68
CA GLY A 25 -4.24 -5.99 -4.12
C GLY A 25 -4.10 -4.56 -4.67
N LYS A 26 -3.40 -4.38 -5.79
CA LYS A 26 -3.27 -3.06 -6.45
C LYS A 26 -4.60 -2.55 -7.00
N SER A 27 -4.76 -1.23 -7.03
CA SER A 27 -5.94 -0.55 -7.56
C SER A 27 -6.03 -0.70 -9.08
N LEU A 28 -7.22 -0.47 -9.66
CA LEU A 28 -7.41 -0.56 -11.11
C LEU A 28 -6.62 0.53 -11.84
N GLU A 29 -6.48 1.70 -11.23
CA GLU A 29 -5.74 2.86 -11.73
C GLU A 29 -4.23 2.58 -11.73
N GLU A 30 -3.71 1.96 -10.66
CA GLU A 30 -2.30 1.53 -10.58
C GLU A 30 -1.97 0.49 -11.66
N ILE A 31 -2.86 -0.49 -11.86
CA ILE A 31 -2.70 -1.52 -12.90
C ILE A 31 -2.78 -0.89 -14.30
N ALA A 32 -3.73 0.02 -14.53
CA ALA A 32 -3.90 0.72 -15.80
C ALA A 32 -2.67 1.54 -16.17
N SER A 33 -2.11 2.27 -15.20
CA SER A 33 -0.90 3.07 -15.39
C SER A 33 0.33 2.20 -15.68
N SER A 34 0.47 1.08 -14.97
CA SER A 34 1.60 0.14 -15.11
C SER A 34 1.59 -0.60 -16.46
N VAL A 35 0.43 -1.16 -16.83
CA VAL A 35 0.31 -2.03 -18.02
C VAL A 35 -0.13 -1.25 -19.26
N LYS A 36 -0.50 0.03 -19.11
CA LYS A 36 -1.01 0.92 -20.17
C LYS A 36 -2.25 0.34 -20.86
N VAL A 37 -3.17 -0.19 -20.07
CA VAL A 37 -4.39 -0.84 -20.52
C VAL A 37 -5.60 -0.17 -19.85
N SER A 38 -6.71 -0.06 -20.58
CA SER A 38 -7.93 0.55 -20.05
C SER A 38 -8.54 -0.29 -18.92
N VAL A 39 -9.18 0.40 -17.97
CA VAL A 39 -9.86 -0.22 -16.82
C VAL A 39 -10.87 -1.30 -17.22
N PRO A 40 -11.71 -1.12 -18.26
CA PRO A 40 -12.62 -2.18 -18.71
C PRO A 40 -11.92 -3.47 -19.14
N THR A 41 -10.77 -3.36 -19.82
CA THR A 41 -9.97 -4.52 -20.22
C THR A 41 -9.37 -5.23 -19.02
N ILE A 42 -8.89 -4.49 -18.02
CA ILE A 42 -8.40 -5.04 -16.75
C ILE A 42 -9.51 -5.81 -16.03
N CYS A 43 -10.70 -5.23 -15.92
CA CYS A 43 -11.87 -5.88 -15.33
C CYS A 43 -12.23 -7.18 -16.05
N LYS A 44 -12.16 -7.20 -17.38
CA LYS A 44 -12.37 -8.41 -18.18
C LYS A 44 -11.33 -9.48 -17.88
N VAL A 45 -10.04 -9.13 -17.88
CA VAL A 45 -8.94 -10.07 -17.56
C VAL A 45 -9.09 -10.64 -16.15
N LYS A 46 -9.40 -9.78 -15.17
CA LYS A 46 -9.68 -10.21 -13.79
C LYS A 46 -10.85 -11.19 -13.73
N LYS A 47 -11.94 -10.91 -14.44
CA LYS A 47 -13.11 -11.80 -14.50
C LYS A 47 -12.78 -13.15 -15.12
N GLU A 48 -12.07 -13.16 -16.25
CA GLU A 48 -11.59 -14.38 -16.93
C GLU A 48 -10.65 -15.20 -16.03
N ALA A 49 -9.87 -14.55 -15.18
CA ALA A 49 -8.98 -15.18 -14.21
C ALA A 49 -9.66 -15.59 -12.88
N GLY A 50 -10.98 -15.47 -12.77
CA GLY A 50 -11.72 -15.77 -11.53
C GLY A 50 -11.52 -14.77 -10.39
N LEU A 51 -10.86 -13.63 -10.65
CA LEU A 51 -10.64 -12.54 -9.70
C LEU A 51 -11.80 -11.52 -9.67
N ALA A 52 -13.00 -11.95 -10.10
CA ALA A 52 -14.18 -11.10 -10.15
C ALA A 52 -14.71 -10.84 -8.73
N ARG A 53 -14.75 -9.56 -8.31
CA ARG A 53 -15.49 -8.95 -7.16
C ARG A 53 -16.02 -9.92 -6.07
N ARG A 54 -15.22 -10.86 -5.59
CA ARG A 54 -15.44 -11.56 -4.33
C ARG A 54 -14.23 -11.24 -3.48
N ALA A 55 -14.47 -10.36 -2.51
CA ALA A 55 -13.57 -9.94 -1.45
C ALA A 55 -12.29 -9.18 -1.90
N GLN A 56 -12.45 -7.94 -2.34
CA GLN A 56 -11.50 -6.89 -1.92
C GLN A 56 -11.77 -6.42 -0.48
N ASN A 57 -12.68 -7.09 0.24
CA ASN A 57 -12.80 -6.97 1.68
C ASN A 57 -11.64 -7.79 2.25
N LEU A 58 -10.54 -7.13 2.62
CA LEU A 58 -9.67 -7.68 3.65
C LEU A 58 -10.59 -8.22 4.75
N SER A 59 -10.35 -9.44 5.22
CA SER A 59 -11.06 -9.98 6.38
C SER A 59 -11.00 -8.94 7.50
N TYR A 60 -12.05 -8.84 8.33
CA TYR A 60 -12.02 -8.00 9.52
C TYR A 60 -10.73 -8.22 10.33
N GLU A 61 -10.25 -9.47 10.39
CA GLU A 61 -8.99 -9.82 11.06
C GLU A 61 -7.76 -9.20 10.37
N GLN A 62 -7.70 -9.22 9.04
CA GLN A 62 -6.58 -8.61 8.30
C GLN A 62 -6.60 -7.08 8.40
N ILE A 63 -7.78 -6.48 8.44
CA ILE A 63 -7.94 -5.04 8.69
C ILE A 63 -7.47 -4.73 10.11
N ARG A 64 -7.96 -5.49 11.09
CA ARG A 64 -7.60 -5.37 12.51
C ARG A 64 -6.10 -5.51 12.73
N GLU A 65 -5.44 -6.50 12.13
CA GLU A 65 -4.00 -6.70 12.21
C GLU A 65 -3.22 -5.49 11.67
N LYS A 66 -3.63 -4.93 10.52
CA LYS A 66 -3.03 -3.71 9.97
C LYS A 66 -3.17 -2.53 10.91
N TYR A 67 -4.36 -2.32 11.48
CA TYR A 67 -4.58 -1.27 12.46
C TYR A 67 -3.75 -1.47 13.73
N LEU A 68 -3.69 -2.69 14.26
CA LEU A 68 -2.89 -3.03 15.45
C LEU A 68 -1.39 -2.80 15.21
N ALA A 69 -0.88 -3.18 14.04
CA ALA A 69 0.51 -2.94 13.67
C ALA A 69 0.81 -1.43 13.62
N ALA A 70 -0.08 -0.64 13.00
CA ALA A 70 0.07 0.82 12.94
C ALA A 70 0.03 1.46 14.34
N VAL A 71 -0.84 0.99 15.24
CA VAL A 71 -0.91 1.48 16.62
C VAL A 71 0.39 1.18 17.38
N LYS A 72 0.93 -0.04 17.27
CA LYS A 72 2.19 -0.41 17.91
C LYS A 72 3.36 0.45 17.46
N GLU A 73 3.44 0.75 16.16
CA GLU A 73 4.45 1.67 15.63
C GLU A 73 4.32 3.07 16.25
N VAL A 74 3.10 3.62 16.31
CA VAL A 74 2.87 4.93 16.93
C VAL A 74 3.27 4.93 18.41
N GLU A 75 2.91 3.89 19.16
CA GLU A 75 3.29 3.76 20.57
C GLU A 75 4.80 3.67 20.78
N TYR A 76 5.50 2.94 19.90
CA TYR A 76 6.95 2.85 19.91
C TYR A 76 7.60 4.23 19.72
N TRP A 77 7.18 4.98 18.70
CA TRP A 77 7.74 6.30 18.43
C TRP A 77 7.42 7.32 19.53
N LYS A 78 6.23 7.25 20.14
CA LYS A 78 5.89 8.08 21.31
C LYS A 78 6.84 7.83 22.47
N ARG A 79 7.16 6.55 22.75
CA ARG A 79 8.11 6.19 23.81
C ARG A 79 9.52 6.71 23.50
N LYS A 80 9.98 6.54 22.27
CA LYS A 80 11.30 7.05 21.84
C LYS A 80 11.42 8.56 21.93
N LEU A 81 10.36 9.28 21.58
CA LEU A 81 10.32 10.74 21.73
C LEU A 81 10.40 11.15 23.20
N ALA A 82 9.66 10.48 24.09
CA ALA A 82 9.71 10.76 25.52
C ALA A 82 11.10 10.50 26.13
N GLU A 83 11.74 9.38 25.76
CA GLU A 83 13.12 9.06 26.16
C GLU A 83 14.10 10.16 25.72
N ALA A 84 13.96 10.66 24.49
CA ALA A 84 14.81 11.72 23.95
C ALA A 84 14.60 13.06 24.69
N ILE A 85 13.35 13.41 25.02
CA ILE A 85 13.05 14.61 25.81
C ILE A 85 13.68 14.50 27.20
N GLN A 86 13.49 13.39 27.90
CA GLN A 86 14.09 13.19 29.22
C GLN A 86 15.62 13.26 29.20
N LEU A 87 16.25 12.69 28.17
CA LEU A 87 17.69 12.78 28.00
C LEU A 87 18.15 14.23 27.81
N GLN A 88 17.40 15.01 27.03
CA GLN A 88 17.71 16.41 26.79
C GLN A 88 17.52 17.25 28.06
N GLU A 89 16.45 17.03 28.82
CA GLU A 89 16.22 17.70 30.10
C GLU A 89 17.34 17.40 31.11
N LYS A 90 17.81 16.14 31.18
CA LYS A 90 18.94 15.76 32.03
C LYS A 90 20.23 16.47 31.62
N LYS A 91 20.51 16.59 30.32
CA LYS A 91 21.67 17.33 29.82
C LYS A 91 21.57 18.81 30.21
N ILE A 92 20.43 19.43 29.96
CA ILE A 92 20.20 20.84 30.35
C ILE A 92 20.36 21.03 31.86
N ALA A 93 19.87 20.11 32.68
CA ALA A 93 20.03 20.16 34.13
C ALA A 93 21.49 20.02 34.57
N ALA A 94 22.25 19.12 33.94
CA ALA A 94 23.68 18.96 34.20
C ALA A 94 24.46 20.22 33.80
N ASP A 95 24.19 20.76 32.61
CA ASP A 95 24.81 22.00 32.12
C ASP A 95 24.52 23.18 33.05
N ARG A 96 23.28 23.31 33.57
CA ARG A 96 22.93 24.35 34.56
C ARG A 96 23.69 24.21 35.87
N HIS A 97 23.80 22.97 36.37
CA HIS A 97 24.57 22.68 37.59
C HIS A 97 26.06 23.00 37.43
N GLU A 98 26.66 22.69 36.28
CA GLU A 98 28.05 23.04 35.96
C GLU A 98 28.28 24.55 35.83
N LEU A 99 27.27 25.29 35.39
CA LEU A 99 27.30 26.76 35.28
C LEU A 99 26.98 27.50 36.60
N GLY A 100 26.64 26.78 37.68
CA GLY A 100 26.35 27.36 38.99
C GLY A 100 25.06 28.22 39.05
N LEU A 101 24.11 27.96 38.13
CA LEU A 101 22.79 28.60 38.03
C LEU A 101 21.69 27.72 38.63
#